data_AF-A0A533Y382-F1
#
_entry.id   AF-A0A533Y382-F1
#
_cell.length_a   1.000
_cell.length_b   1.000
_cell.length_c   1.000
_cell.angle_alpha   90.00
_cell.angle_beta   90.00
_cell.angle_gamma   90.00
#
_symmetry.space_group_name_H-M   'P 1'
#
loop_
_entity.id
_entity.type
_entity.pdbx_description
1 polymer ?
#
loop_
_entity_poly.entity_id
_entity_poly.type
_entity_poly.pdbx_seq_one_letter_code
_entity_poly.pdbx_strand_id
1 'polypeptide(L)'
;MSDAQTTIPSWDSTRSRLCQAEPGFYELEPGGALALQLGKEGWMLELTPDGRMICQTGMDMDDIKSLLSDGTPEDLGTDELAKQAKYYLQPAVSKVRKTLLGAGFEETTEMTDEYVAITFHKMVDFEKLDDVQRTVRWCQEQFTSRT
;
A
#
# COMPACT_ATOMS: atom_id res chain seq x y z
N MET A 1 -4.19 -43.22 -12.25
CA MET A 1 -3.13 -42.19 -12.19
C MET A 1 -3.84 -40.94 -11.74
N SER A 2 -3.57 -40.51 -10.51
CA SER A 2 -4.30 -39.42 -9.88
C SER A 2 -3.78 -38.09 -10.39
N ASP A 3 -4.61 -37.35 -11.11
CA ASP A 3 -4.40 -35.92 -11.34
C ASP A 3 -4.44 -35.25 -9.96
N ALA A 4 -3.28 -34.80 -9.49
CA ALA A 4 -3.20 -33.91 -8.35
C ALA A 4 -3.82 -32.58 -8.83
N GLN A 5 -5.10 -32.39 -8.53
CA GLN A 5 -5.79 -31.14 -8.75
C GLN A 5 -5.10 -30.07 -7.88
N THR A 6 -4.16 -29.33 -8.46
CA THR A 6 -3.57 -28.15 -7.81
C THR A 6 -4.71 -27.18 -7.57
N THR A 7 -5.22 -27.16 -6.35
CA THR A 7 -6.33 -26.30 -5.95
C THR A 7 -5.69 -24.95 -5.66
N ILE A 8 -5.88 -24.00 -6.57
CA ILE A 8 -5.52 -22.60 -6.33
C ILE A 8 -6.20 -22.21 -5.01
N PRO A 9 -5.45 -21.72 -4.00
CA PRO A 9 -6.03 -21.35 -2.72
C PRO A 9 -7.13 -20.31 -2.93
N SER A 10 -8.33 -20.53 -2.37
CA SER A 10 -9.36 -19.50 -2.35
C SER A 10 -8.88 -18.32 -1.51
N TRP A 11 -9.28 -17.10 -1.88
CA TRP A 11 -8.92 -15.91 -1.11
C TRP A 11 -9.27 -16.05 0.38
N ASP A 12 -10.44 -16.62 0.71
CA ASP A 12 -10.83 -16.86 2.11
C ASP A 12 -9.82 -17.71 2.88
N SER A 13 -9.28 -18.75 2.24
CA SER A 13 -8.28 -19.63 2.85
C SER A 13 -6.92 -18.95 2.99
N THR A 14 -6.50 -18.19 1.98
CA THR A 14 -5.28 -17.37 1.98
C THR A 14 -5.35 -16.31 3.07
N ARG A 15 -6.44 -15.52 3.11
CA ARG A 15 -6.72 -14.50 4.11
C ARG A 15 -6.63 -15.07 5.52
N SER A 16 -7.33 -16.16 5.79
CA SER A 16 -7.33 -16.80 7.12
C SER A 16 -5.92 -17.18 7.57
N ARG A 17 -5.10 -17.73 6.67
CA ARG A 17 -3.70 -18.10 6.97
C ARG A 17 -2.80 -16.89 7.15
N LEU A 18 -2.99 -15.81 6.39
CA LEU A 18 -2.24 -14.57 6.54
C LEU A 18 -2.54 -13.91 7.88
N CYS A 19 -3.80 -13.78 8.27
CA CYS A 19 -4.18 -13.21 9.58
C CYS A 19 -3.68 -14.05 10.76
N GLN A 20 -3.59 -15.37 10.61
CA GLN A 20 -2.98 -16.24 11.63
C GLN A 20 -1.46 -16.00 11.77
N ALA A 21 -0.77 -15.77 10.65
CA ALA A 21 0.68 -15.59 10.63
C ALA A 21 1.12 -14.18 10.98
N GLU A 22 0.30 -13.18 10.70
CA GLU A 22 0.55 -11.76 10.95
C GLU A 22 -0.71 -11.13 11.58
N PRO A 23 -0.81 -11.15 12.94
CA PRO A 23 -2.00 -10.68 13.67
C PRO A 23 -2.34 -9.20 13.48
N GLY A 24 -1.44 -8.40 12.90
CA GLY A 24 -1.69 -7.00 12.59
C GLY A 24 -2.59 -6.75 11.38
N PHE A 25 -2.85 -7.77 10.56
CA PHE A 25 -3.75 -7.63 9.41
C PHE A 25 -5.20 -7.41 9.84
N TYR A 26 -5.89 -6.55 9.10
CA TYR A 26 -7.33 -6.33 9.20
C TYR A 26 -7.96 -6.22 7.82
N GLU A 27 -9.26 -6.47 7.71
CA GLU A 27 -10.00 -6.33 6.45
C GLU A 27 -10.43 -4.86 6.27
N LEU A 28 -10.21 -4.31 5.06
CA LEU A 28 -10.77 -3.00 4.69
C LEU A 28 -12.29 -3.07 4.46
N GLU A 29 -12.73 -4.18 3.88
CA GLU A 29 -14.12 -4.53 3.67
C GLU A 29 -14.30 -6.05 3.80
N PRO A 30 -15.50 -6.54 4.17
CA PRO A 30 -15.73 -7.98 4.32
C PRO A 30 -15.43 -8.75 3.04
N GLY A 31 -14.46 -9.68 3.09
CA GLY A 31 -14.05 -10.46 1.91
C GLY A 31 -13.06 -9.75 0.98
N GLY A 32 -12.73 -8.49 1.25
CA GLY A 32 -11.86 -7.66 0.42
C GLY A 32 -10.38 -7.78 0.78
N ALA A 33 -9.65 -6.70 0.53
CA ALA A 33 -8.22 -6.63 0.79
C ALA A 33 -7.90 -6.69 2.29
N LEU A 34 -6.74 -7.29 2.60
CA LEU A 34 -6.13 -7.21 3.91
C LEU A 34 -5.19 -6.01 3.96
N ALA A 35 -5.33 -5.19 5.00
CA ALA A 35 -4.48 -4.05 5.26
C ALA A 35 -3.65 -4.23 6.55
N LEU A 36 -2.46 -3.62 6.56
CA LEU A 36 -1.53 -3.63 7.67
C LEU A 36 -0.80 -2.30 7.69
N GLN A 37 -0.79 -1.61 8.84
CA GLN A 37 -0.03 -0.38 8.95
C GLN A 37 1.48 -0.65 8.95
N LEU A 38 2.20 0.05 8.08
CA LEU A 38 3.64 -0.08 7.90
C LEU A 38 4.37 1.03 8.65
N GLY A 39 4.75 0.77 9.90
CA GLY A 39 5.71 1.62 10.62
C GLY A 39 5.39 3.13 10.56
N LYS A 40 6.34 3.92 10.02
CA LYS A 40 6.33 5.40 10.00
C LYS A 40 5.35 6.02 9.00
N GLU A 41 4.97 7.28 9.27
CA GLU A 41 4.56 8.29 8.26
C GLU A 41 3.43 7.85 7.30
N GLY A 42 2.33 7.30 7.82
CA GLY A 42 1.11 7.09 7.03
C GLY A 42 1.24 6.05 5.91
N TRP A 43 2.18 5.10 6.04
CA TRP A 43 2.31 3.99 5.11
C TRP A 43 1.43 2.81 5.50
N MET A 44 0.80 2.20 4.50
CA MET A 44 -0.03 1.02 4.66
C MET A 44 0.35 -0.03 3.62
N LEU A 45 0.36 -1.29 4.03
CA LEU A 45 0.46 -2.44 3.14
C LEU A 45 -0.94 -3.00 2.92
N GLU A 46 -1.29 -3.25 1.67
CA GLU A 46 -2.47 -4.00 1.29
C GLU A 46 -2.12 -5.26 0.51
N LEU A 47 -2.88 -6.32 0.76
CA LEU A 47 -2.91 -7.54 -0.01
C LEU A 47 -4.33 -7.75 -0.53
N THR A 48 -4.49 -7.71 -1.84
CA THR A 48 -5.78 -7.80 -2.50
C THR A 48 -6.10 -9.24 -2.93
N PRO A 49 -7.40 -9.58 -3.12
CA PRO A 49 -7.81 -10.91 -3.56
C PRO A 49 -7.24 -11.31 -4.94
N ASP A 50 -6.96 -10.35 -5.81
CA ASP A 50 -6.38 -10.56 -7.14
C ASP A 50 -4.84 -10.72 -7.11
N GLY A 51 -4.23 -10.76 -5.94
CA GLY A 51 -2.80 -11.07 -5.79
C GLY A 51 -1.88 -9.86 -5.92
N ARG A 52 -2.37 -8.64 -5.72
CA ARG A 52 -1.52 -7.46 -5.61
C ARG A 52 -1.08 -7.25 -4.17
N MET A 53 0.22 -7.07 -3.99
CA MET A 53 0.79 -6.51 -2.76
C MET A 53 1.11 -5.04 -3.02
N ILE A 54 0.55 -4.15 -2.22
CA ILE A 54 0.60 -2.70 -2.41
C ILE A 54 1.18 -2.07 -1.14
N CYS A 55 2.27 -1.33 -1.24
CA CYS A 55 2.72 -0.42 -0.19
C CYS A 55 2.34 1.00 -0.62
N GLN A 56 1.54 1.70 0.16
CA GLN A 56 1.02 3.01 -0.22
C GLN A 56 1.09 4.02 0.90
N THR A 57 1.16 5.29 0.50
CA THR A 57 0.97 6.46 1.36
C THR A 57 0.19 7.50 0.57
N GLY A 58 -0.69 8.24 1.24
CA GLY A 58 -1.54 9.21 0.59
C GLY A 58 -1.99 10.31 1.54
N MET A 59 -2.64 11.31 0.97
CA MET A 59 -3.22 12.43 1.69
C MET A 59 -4.63 12.67 1.18
N ASP A 60 -5.51 13.03 2.11
CA ASP A 60 -6.83 13.54 1.79
C ASP A 60 -6.69 14.90 1.08
N MET A 61 -7.53 15.13 0.07
CA MET A 61 -7.55 16.39 -0.65
C MET A 61 -7.93 17.57 0.26
N ASP A 62 -8.76 17.36 1.27
CA ASP A 62 -9.16 18.39 2.23
C ASP A 62 -8.02 18.72 3.20
N ASP A 63 -7.14 17.76 3.52
CA ASP A 63 -5.91 18.03 4.28
C ASP A 63 -4.96 18.91 3.47
N ILE A 64 -4.82 18.64 2.16
CA ILE A 64 -3.99 19.46 1.26
C ILE A 64 -4.53 20.88 1.16
N LYS A 65 -5.85 21.05 0.99
CA LYS A 65 -6.49 22.39 0.98
C LYS A 65 -6.29 23.12 2.32
N SER A 66 -6.40 22.40 3.44
CA SER A 66 -6.19 22.96 4.78
C SER A 66 -4.75 23.42 4.98
N LEU A 67 -3.76 22.70 4.47
CA LEU A 67 -2.35 23.07 4.53
C LEU A 67 -1.99 24.30 3.68
N LEU A 68 -2.75 24.55 2.61
CA LEU A 68 -2.50 25.64 1.65
C LEU A 68 -3.29 26.91 1.97
N SER A 69 -4.35 26.80 2.77
CA SER A 69 -5.19 27.93 3.17
C SER A 69 -4.58 28.67 4.38
N ASP A 70 -3.53 29.45 4.13
CA ASP A 70 -2.88 30.34 5.10
C ASP A 70 -3.77 31.59 5.41
N GLY A 71 -5.08 31.37 5.60
CA GLY A 71 -6.08 32.38 5.92
C GLY A 71 -6.82 33.02 4.73
N THR A 72 -6.55 32.59 3.50
CA THR A 72 -7.28 33.06 2.31
C THR A 72 -7.66 31.86 1.44
N PRO A 73 -8.94 31.64 1.11
CA PRO A 73 -9.34 30.55 0.23
C PRO A 73 -9.00 30.94 -1.21
N GLU A 74 -7.75 30.70 -1.63
CA GLU A 74 -7.46 30.63 -3.04
C GLU A 74 -8.01 29.30 -3.57
N ASP A 75 -8.88 29.40 -4.58
CA ASP A 75 -9.40 28.25 -5.32
C ASP A 75 -8.27 27.67 -6.18
N LEU A 76 -7.44 26.83 -5.57
CA LEU A 76 -6.36 26.15 -6.27
C LEU A 76 -6.98 25.11 -7.20
N GLY A 77 -6.69 25.24 -8.50
CA GLY A 77 -7.08 24.23 -9.48
C GLY A 77 -6.46 22.86 -9.17
N THR A 78 -7.11 21.79 -9.63
CA THR A 78 -6.72 20.38 -9.40
C THR A 78 -5.24 20.10 -9.69
N ASP A 79 -4.67 20.70 -10.74
CA ASP A 79 -3.26 20.52 -11.10
C ASP A 79 -2.30 21.08 -10.05
N GLU A 80 -2.68 22.16 -9.36
CA GLU A 80 -1.85 22.76 -8.33
C GLU A 80 -1.96 21.96 -7.03
N LEU A 81 -3.17 21.54 -6.64
CA LEU A 81 -3.36 20.62 -5.52
C LEU A 81 -2.56 19.32 -5.71
N ALA A 82 -2.55 18.77 -6.93
CA ALA A 82 -1.77 17.58 -7.29
C ALA A 82 -0.26 17.76 -7.05
N LYS A 83 0.28 18.94 -7.41
CA LYS A 83 1.70 19.25 -7.19
C LYS A 83 2.02 19.37 -5.72
N GLN A 84 1.15 20.03 -4.95
CA GLN A 84 1.34 20.20 -3.52
C GLN A 84 1.28 18.86 -2.79
N ALA A 85 0.29 18.02 -3.11
CA ALA A 85 0.19 16.66 -2.59
C ALA A 85 1.47 15.84 -2.84
N LYS A 86 1.94 15.84 -4.09
CA LYS A 86 3.20 15.17 -4.46
C LYS A 86 4.39 15.74 -3.69
N TYR A 87 4.45 17.06 -3.51
CA TYR A 87 5.50 17.71 -2.74
C TYR A 87 5.53 17.23 -1.28
N TYR A 88 4.37 17.12 -0.63
CA TYR A 88 4.25 16.62 0.75
C TYR A 88 4.58 15.13 0.89
N LEU A 89 4.20 14.30 -0.08
CA LEU A 89 4.47 12.85 -0.05
C LEU A 89 5.93 12.51 -0.41
N GLN A 90 6.60 13.36 -1.19
CA GLN A 90 7.91 13.04 -1.76
C GLN A 90 9.02 12.75 -0.72
N PRO A 91 9.11 13.44 0.43
CA PRO A 91 10.09 13.11 1.46
C PRO A 91 9.94 11.69 2.01
N ALA A 92 8.71 11.24 2.26
CA ALA A 92 8.44 9.90 2.77
C ALA A 92 8.75 8.85 1.69
N VAL A 93 8.28 9.07 0.46
CA VAL A 93 8.50 8.17 -0.68
C VAL A 93 9.97 8.03 -1.04
N SER A 94 10.73 9.12 -1.06
CA SER A 94 12.14 9.10 -1.46
C SER A 94 13.02 8.22 -0.57
N LYS A 95 12.64 8.01 0.71
CA LYS A 95 13.35 7.13 1.66
C LYS A 95 13.31 5.66 1.25
N VAL A 96 12.23 5.22 0.60
CA VAL A 96 11.95 3.81 0.31
C VAL A 96 11.94 3.47 -1.19
N ARG A 97 11.74 4.47 -2.07
CA ARG A 97 11.59 4.30 -3.52
C ARG A 97 12.64 3.37 -4.13
N LYS A 98 13.93 3.65 -3.92
CA LYS A 98 15.01 2.85 -4.51
C LYS A 98 14.95 1.38 -4.04
N THR A 99 14.62 1.16 -2.78
CA THR A 99 14.53 -0.17 -2.19
C THR A 99 13.35 -0.96 -2.75
N LEU A 100 12.17 -0.34 -2.86
CA LEU A 100 10.98 -0.99 -3.40
C LEU A 100 11.10 -1.29 -4.89
N LEU A 101 11.56 -0.32 -5.69
CA LEU A 101 11.83 -0.54 -7.12
C LEU A 101 12.87 -1.65 -7.33
N GLY A 102 13.94 -1.67 -6.53
CA GLY A 102 14.95 -2.72 -6.57
C GLY A 102 14.42 -4.12 -6.19
N ALA A 103 13.32 -4.19 -5.44
CA ALA A 103 12.63 -5.42 -5.08
C ALA A 103 11.53 -5.84 -6.08
N GLY A 104 11.43 -5.13 -7.21
CA GLY A 104 10.50 -5.45 -8.30
C GLY A 104 9.10 -4.89 -8.12
N PHE A 105 8.91 -3.89 -7.25
CA PHE A 105 7.67 -3.12 -7.22
C PHE A 105 7.65 -2.09 -8.35
N GLU A 106 6.46 -1.80 -8.86
CA GLU A 106 6.18 -0.71 -9.78
C GLU A 106 5.58 0.46 -8.99
N GLU A 107 6.03 1.69 -9.29
CA GLU A 107 5.52 2.91 -8.68
C GLU A 107 4.41 3.51 -9.54
N THR A 108 3.26 3.81 -8.94
CA THR A 108 2.20 4.57 -9.58
C THR A 108 1.71 5.68 -8.66
N THR A 109 1.09 6.70 -9.24
CA THR A 109 0.40 7.75 -8.49
C THR A 109 -1.06 7.74 -8.88
N GLU A 110 -1.93 7.63 -7.89
CA GLU A 110 -3.36 7.78 -8.04
C GLU A 110 -3.79 9.14 -7.50
N MET A 111 -4.72 9.78 -8.20
CA MET A 111 -5.31 11.04 -7.78
C MET A 111 -6.80 11.02 -8.14
N THR A 112 -7.61 11.31 -7.14
CA THR A 112 -9.05 11.52 -7.24
C THR A 112 -9.40 12.88 -6.64
N ASP A 113 -10.67 13.24 -6.66
CA ASP A 113 -11.15 14.44 -5.96
C ASP A 113 -11.09 14.30 -4.44
N GLU A 114 -10.93 13.06 -3.93
CA GLU A 114 -10.91 12.72 -2.52
C GLU A 114 -9.48 12.59 -1.97
N TYR A 115 -8.53 12.05 -2.75
CA TYR A 115 -7.19 11.80 -2.26
C TYR A 115 -6.11 11.83 -3.36
N VAL A 116 -4.86 11.93 -2.92
CA VAL A 116 -3.67 11.64 -3.72
C VAL A 116 -2.86 10.56 -3.02
N ALA A 117 -2.53 9.49 -3.72
CA ALA A 117 -1.73 8.39 -3.18
C ALA A 117 -0.57 8.03 -4.10
N ILE A 118 0.58 7.71 -3.51
CA ILE A 118 1.68 7.05 -4.19
C ILE A 118 1.69 5.59 -3.75
N THR A 119 1.63 4.70 -4.73
CA THR A 119 1.60 3.26 -4.49
C THR A 119 2.82 2.59 -5.12
N PHE A 120 3.35 1.60 -4.40
CA PHE A 120 4.31 0.65 -4.90
C PHE A 120 3.62 -0.71 -4.91
N HIS A 121 3.43 -1.32 -6.07
CA HIS A 121 2.74 -2.60 -6.17
C HIS A 121 3.54 -3.67 -6.91
N LYS A 122 3.29 -4.93 -6.58
CA LYS A 122 3.72 -6.08 -7.37
C LYS A 122 2.74 -7.24 -7.24
N MET A 123 2.77 -8.14 -8.21
CA MET A 123 2.02 -9.39 -8.13
C MET A 123 2.71 -10.37 -7.17
N VAL A 124 1.90 -11.09 -6.40
CA VAL A 124 2.34 -12.18 -5.55
C VAL A 124 1.59 -13.47 -5.88
N ASP A 125 2.22 -14.59 -5.56
CA ASP A 125 1.70 -15.92 -5.83
C ASP A 125 1.20 -16.53 -4.51
N PHE A 126 -0.12 -16.65 -4.36
CA PHE A 126 -0.73 -17.23 -3.15
C PHE A 126 -0.53 -18.73 -3.02
N GLU A 127 -0.11 -19.43 -4.08
CA GLU A 127 0.35 -20.81 -3.96
C GLU A 127 1.67 -20.89 -3.17
N LYS A 128 2.44 -19.79 -3.13
CA LYS A 128 3.70 -19.65 -2.39
C LYS A 128 3.55 -18.75 -1.17
N LEU A 129 2.61 -19.09 -0.29
CA LEU A 129 2.24 -18.24 0.85
C LEU A 129 3.44 -17.87 1.75
N ASP A 130 4.41 -18.76 1.91
CA ASP A 130 5.61 -18.49 2.71
C ASP A 130 6.46 -17.35 2.11
N ASP A 131 6.50 -17.24 0.77
CA ASP A 131 7.17 -16.13 0.09
C ASP A 131 6.38 -14.83 0.21
N VAL A 132 5.04 -14.92 0.20
CA VAL A 132 4.16 -13.77 0.47
C VAL A 132 4.40 -13.24 1.88
N GLN A 133 4.38 -14.11 2.90
CA GLN A 133 4.64 -13.75 4.29
C GLN A 133 6.04 -13.18 4.49
N ARG A 134 7.07 -13.75 3.83
CA ARG A 134 8.43 -13.21 3.86
C ARG A 134 8.48 -11.80 3.26
N THR A 135 7.75 -11.57 2.17
CA THR A 135 7.66 -10.25 1.55
C THR A 135 6.93 -9.25 2.44
N VAL A 136 5.82 -9.64 3.10
CA VAL A 136 5.12 -8.78 4.07
C VAL A 136 6.06 -8.31 5.18
N ARG A 137 6.79 -9.25 5.81
CA ARG A 137 7.76 -8.91 6.87
C ARG A 137 8.88 -8.02 6.36
N TRP A 138 9.41 -8.33 5.18
CA TRP A 138 10.42 -7.49 4.55
C TRP A 138 9.91 -6.06 4.31
N CYS A 139 8.67 -5.90 3.86
CA CYS A 139 8.04 -4.58 3.73
C CYS A 139 8.01 -3.90 5.11
N GLN A 140 7.44 -4.53 6.14
CA GLN A 140 7.41 -3.96 7.50
C GLN A 140 8.79 -3.47 7.97
N GLU A 141 9.85 -4.25 7.72
CA GLU A 141 11.24 -3.89 8.04
C GLU A 141 11.71 -2.62 7.31
N GLN A 142 11.35 -2.44 6.04
CA GLN A 142 11.74 -1.25 5.26
C GLN A 142 11.14 0.05 5.81
N PHE A 143 9.99 -0.04 6.48
CA PHE A 143 9.27 1.12 7.05
C PHE A 143 9.48 1.32 8.55
N THR A 144 10.08 0.35 9.24
CA THR A 144 10.42 0.44 10.67
C THR A 144 11.89 0.76 10.93
N SER A 145 12.80 0.37 10.03
CA SER A 145 14.24 0.53 10.24
C SER A 145 14.81 1.76 9.51
N ARG A 146 14.97 2.87 10.26
CA ARG A 146 15.97 3.96 10.12
C ARG A 146 15.50 5.19 10.91
N THR A 147 15.90 5.22 12.17
CA THR A 147 16.18 6.46 12.94
C THR A 147 17.66 6.76 12.82
#